data_AF-R4FE45-F1
#
_entry.id   AF-R4FE45-F1
#
_cell.length_a   1.000
_cell.length_b   1.000
_cell.length_c   1.000
_cell.angle_alpha   90.00
_cell.angle_beta   90.00
_cell.angle_gamma   90.00
#
_symmetry.space_group_name_H-M   'P 1'
#
loop_
_entity.id
_entity.type
_entity.pdbx_description
1 polymer ?
#
loop_
_entity_poly.entity_id
_entity_poly.type
_entity_poly.pdbx_seq_one_letter_code
_entity_poly.pdbx_strand_id
1 'polypeptide(L)' 'MTNVLTKIEEEIAQAKQSSSPQAMREHIYAVRALCDVILQQRSQNVTAITIPQPTTTERLDIDAEANGPSLLDF' A
#
# COMPACT_ATOMS: atom_id res chain seq x y z
N MET A 1 -2.84 17.72 11.72
CA MET A 1 -3.47 17.11 10.53
C MET A 1 -4.31 18.10 9.72
N THR A 2 -5.06 19.01 10.35
CA THR A 2 -5.90 20.02 9.66
C THR A 2 -5.14 20.88 8.65
N ASN A 3 -3.86 21.15 8.91
CA ASN A 3 -3.05 22.04 8.07
C ASN A 3 -2.78 21.48 6.65
N VAL A 4 -2.66 20.15 6.49
CA VAL A 4 -2.40 19.54 5.16
C VAL A 4 -3.66 19.59 4.29
N LEU A 5 -4.84 19.38 4.88
CA LEU A 5 -6.12 19.52 4.16
C LEU A 5 -6.34 20.96 3.72
N THR A 6 -6.05 21.96 4.58
CA THR A 6 -6.07 23.37 4.19
C THR A 6 -5.11 23.66 3.02
N LYS A 7 -3.92 23.05 3.02
CA LYS A 7 -2.95 23.18 1.92
C LYS A 7 -3.48 22.58 0.61
N ILE A 8 -4.17 21.43 0.69
CA ILE A 8 -4.82 20.82 -0.48
C ILE A 8 -5.90 21.74 -1.05
N GLU A 9 -6.72 22.38 -0.20
CA GLU A 9 -7.73 23.35 -0.65
C GLU A 9 -7.10 24.56 -1.33
N GLU A 10 -5.99 25.08 -0.80
CA GLU A 10 -5.21 26.18 -1.38
C GLU A 10 -4.68 25.81 -2.77
N GLU A 11 -4.03 24.65 -2.92
CA GLU A 11 -3.50 24.20 -4.21
C GLU A 11 -4.61 23.99 -5.26
N ILE A 12 -5.77 23.47 -4.85
CA ILE A 12 -6.94 23.35 -5.75
C ILE A 12 -7.43 24.74 -6.18
N ALA A 13 -7.51 25.69 -5.24
CA ALA A 13 -7.91 27.06 -5.56
C ALA A 13 -6.93 27.74 -6.53
N GLN A 14 -5.62 27.51 -6.37
CA GLN A 14 -4.60 28.04 -7.29
C GLN A 14 -4.64 27.35 -8.65
N ALA A 15 -4.82 26.03 -8.71
CA ALA A 15 -5.00 25.29 -9.96
C ALA A 15 -6.17 25.84 -10.80
N LYS A 16 -7.30 26.14 -10.15
CA LYS A 16 -8.48 26.72 -10.81
C LYS A 16 -8.27 28.14 -11.33
N GLN A 17 -7.39 28.91 -10.71
CA GLN A 17 -7.07 30.29 -11.08
C GLN A 17 -5.85 30.37 -12.03
N SER A 18 -5.18 29.25 -12.26
CA SER A 18 -3.98 29.19 -13.09
C SER A 18 -4.28 29.60 -14.52
N SER A 19 -3.52 30.57 -15.03
CA SER A 19 -3.66 31.04 -16.42
C SER A 19 -2.89 30.18 -17.43
N SER A 20 -2.04 29.26 -16.97
CA SER A 20 -1.29 28.34 -17.83
C SER A 20 -1.55 26.88 -17.46
N PRO A 21 -1.62 25.97 -18.45
CA PRO A 21 -1.84 24.56 -18.20
C PRO A 21 -0.64 23.91 -17.51
N GLN A 22 0.56 24.49 -17.59
CA GLN A 22 1.74 24.05 -16.86
C GLN A 22 1.57 24.31 -15.35
N ALA A 23 1.24 25.56 -14.97
CA ALA A 23 1.02 25.92 -13.58
C ALA A 23 -0.12 25.11 -12.94
N MET A 24 -1.23 24.94 -13.68
CA MET A 24 -2.33 24.09 -13.22
C MET A 24 -1.85 22.67 -12.89
N ARG A 25 -1.04 22.05 -13.76
CA ARG A 25 -0.51 20.71 -13.51
C ARG A 25 0.41 20.66 -12.30
N GLU A 26 1.24 21.67 -12.09
CA GLU A 26 2.12 21.77 -10.91
C GLU A 26 1.32 21.75 -9.60
N HIS A 27 0.25 22.54 -9.52
CA HIS A 27 -0.65 22.52 -8.36
C HIS A 27 -1.31 21.16 -8.16
N ILE A 28 -1.73 20.48 -9.25
CA ILE A 28 -2.29 19.13 -9.16
C ILE A 28 -1.25 18.10 -8.68
N TYR A 29 0.02 18.22 -9.08
CA TYR A 29 1.10 17.38 -8.54
C TYR A 29 1.34 17.64 -7.06
N ALA A 30 1.27 18.90 -6.61
CA ALA A 30 1.37 19.23 -5.19
C ALA A 30 0.24 18.58 -4.38
N VAL A 31 -1.01 18.63 -4.86
CA VAL A 31 -2.16 17.94 -4.24
C VAL A 31 -1.89 16.44 -4.11
N ARG A 32 -1.39 15.78 -5.17
CA ARG A 32 -1.06 14.34 -5.12
C ARG A 32 -0.04 14.05 -4.03
N ALA A 33 1.05 14.81 -3.98
CA ALA A 33 2.09 14.63 -2.96
C ALA A 33 1.55 14.82 -1.54
N LEU A 34 0.69 15.83 -1.31
CA LEU A 34 0.06 16.07 -0.01
C LEU A 34 -0.83 14.90 0.42
N CYS A 35 -1.58 14.30 -0.51
CA CYS A 35 -2.35 13.09 -0.25
C CYS A 35 -1.45 11.90 0.11
N ASP A 36 -0.37 11.70 -0.63
CA ASP A 36 0.59 10.61 -0.37
C ASP A 36 1.20 10.72 1.03
N VAL A 37 1.54 11.94 1.48
CA VAL A 37 2.05 12.18 2.85
C VAL A 37 1.03 11.77 3.91
N ILE A 38 -0.24 12.17 3.77
CA ILE A 38 -1.29 11.81 4.74
C ILE A 38 -1.46 10.29 4.82
N LEU A 39 -1.43 9.62 3.66
CA LEU A 39 -1.59 8.16 3.58
C LEU A 39 -0.38 7.43 4.17
N GLN A 40 0.84 7.88 3.89
CA GLN A 40 2.06 7.30 4.45
C GLN A 40 2.15 7.45 5.97
N GLN A 41 1.74 8.60 6.52
CA GLN A 41 1.69 8.81 7.97
C GLN A 41 0.73 7.82 8.67
N ARG A 42 -0.38 7.43 8.02
CA ARG A 42 -1.28 6.42 8.55
C ARG A 42 -0.63 5.03 8.57
N SER A 43 0.20 4.72 7.58
CA SER A 43 0.90 3.43 7.46
C SER A 43 2.05 3.25 8.45
N GLN A 44 2.62 4.32 9.02
CA GLN A 44 3.66 4.18 10.06
C GLN A 44 3.11 3.88 11.46
N ASN A 45 1.79 4.02 11.65
CA ASN A 45 1.13 3.72 12.93
C ASN A 45 0.64 2.27 13.03
N VAL A 46 0.80 1.47 11.98
CA VAL A 46 0.65 0.01 12.08
C VAL A 46 2.00 -0.57 12.45
N THR A 47 2.24 -0.70 13.76
CA THR A 47 3.29 -1.59 14.26
C THR A 47 3.02 -2.97 13.66
N ALA A 48 3.79 -3.34 12.65
CA ALA A 48 3.74 -4.67 12.09
C ALA A 48 4.09 -5.64 13.23
N ILE A 49 3.06 -6.28 13.80
CA ILE A 49 3.27 -7.39 14.71
C ILE A 49 3.87 -8.49 13.84
N THR A 50 5.20 -8.60 13.85
CA THR A 50 5.90 -9.73 13.28
C THR A 50 5.51 -10.94 14.13
N ILE A 51 4.49 -11.67 13.69
CA ILE A 51 4.20 -12.98 14.23
C ILE A 51 5.37 -13.86 13.78
N PRO A 52 6.19 -14.43 14.68
CA PRO A 52 7.25 -15.34 14.26
C PRO A 52 6.59 -16.56 13.61
N GLN A 53 6.83 -16.74 12.32
CA GLN A 53 6.48 -17.97 11.61
C GLN A 53 7.34 -19.09 12.18
N PRO A 54 6.77 -20.18 12.72
CA PRO A 54 7.57 -21.32 13.13
C PRO A 54 8.18 -21.96 11.89
N THR A 55 9.51 -21.96 11.84
CA THR A 55 10.31 -22.74 10.90
C THR A 55 10.27 -24.19 11.40
N THR A 56 9.31 -24.98 10.91
CA THR A 56 9.39 -26.44 11.06
C THR A 56 10.43 -26.98 10.09
N THR A 57 11.67 -26.99 10.58
CA THR A 57 12.75 -27.83 10.09
C THR A 57 12.51 -29.24 10.64
N GLU A 58 11.64 -30.01 10.01
CA GLU A 58 11.63 -31.47 10.17
C GLU A 58 11.67 -32.08 8.77
N ARG A 59 12.86 -32.56 8.41
CA ARG A 59 13.06 -33.48 7.32
C ARG A 59 12.34 -34.77 7.70
N LEU A 60 11.05 -34.85 7.37
CA LEU A 60 10.28 -36.08 7.47
C LEU A 60 10.96 -37.10 6.55
N ASP A 61 11.48 -38.16 7.15
CA ASP A 61 11.91 -39.37 6.47
C ASP A 61 10.71 -39.89 5.67
N ILE A 62 10.79 -39.80 4.35
CA ILE A 62 9.72 -40.25 3.44
C ILE A 62 9.86 -41.77 3.40
N ASP A 63 9.21 -42.46 4.34
CA ASP A 63 8.97 -43.89 4.20
C ASP A 63 8.04 -44.11 3.00
N ALA A 64 8.53 -44.89 2.06
CA ALA A 64 8.10 -44.93 0.68
C ALA A 64 6.91 -45.86 0.46
N GLU A 65 5.71 -45.61 1.02
CA GLU A 65 4.55 -46.44 0.67
C GLU A 65 3.17 -45.82 0.96
N ALA A 66 2.78 -44.74 0.27
CA ALA A 66 1.36 -44.34 0.24
C ALA A 66 0.99 -43.38 -0.92
N ASN A 67 1.37 -43.67 -2.17
CA ASN A 67 0.68 -43.09 -3.32
C ASN A 67 -0.39 -44.09 -3.79
N GLY A 68 -1.51 -44.12 -3.07
CA GLY A 68 -2.72 -44.78 -3.55
C GLY A 68 -3.22 -44.14 -4.85
N PRO A 69 -3.86 -44.89 -5.75
CA PRO A 69 -4.24 -44.39 -7.07
C PRO A 69 -5.21 -43.21 -6.92
N SER A 70 -4.86 -42.09 -7.55
CA SER A 70 -5.60 -40.83 -7.50
C SER A 70 -7.10 -41.02 -7.71
N LEU A 71 -7.88 -40.53 -6.75
CA LEU A 71 -9.33 -40.47 -6.74
C LEU A 71 -9.85 -39.37 -7.69
N LEU A 72 -9.46 -39.42 -8.95
CA LEU A 72 -10.10 -38.71 -10.04
C LEU A 72 -10.57 -39.75 -11.07
N ASP A 73 -11.59 -40.49 -10.67
CA ASP A 73 -12.47 -41.21 -11.59
C ASP A 73 -13.59 -40.22 -11.97
N PHE A 74 -13.75 -40.00 -13.28
CA PHE A 74 -14.63 -38.98 -13.88
C PHE A 74 -16.12 -39.26 -13.66
#